data_AF-A0A840AFY8-F1
#
_entry.id   AF-A0A840AFY8-F1
#
_cell.length_a   1.000
_cell.length_b   1.000
_cell.length_c   1.000
_cell.angle_alpha   90.00
_cell.angle_beta   90.00
_cell.angle_gamma   90.00
#
_symmetry.space_group_name_H-M   'P 1'
#
loop_
_entity.id
_entity.type
_entity.pdbx_description
1 polymer ?
#
loop_
_entity_poly.entity_id
_entity_poly.type
_entity_poly.pdbx_seq_one_letter_code
_entity_poly.pdbx_strand_id
1 'polypeptide(L)'
;MSRLLPLLALLAGCAPIAAVVDPPLGQLARWEGATDAAIAAEPVACPPGHAACARLHARRAEACMRLAMESRAPGAACPGSVAHLDCAAQGYAAARALAPHPALAQGEAQARLCHVAFLPRAQAAAEAARARDAATAAPPESRGLLRARAALVLSHPAIGILSANCAVARAGLAEAPPGSPEARDLATRITTLPGCGDAP
;
A
#
# COMPACT_ATOMS: atom_id res chain seq x y z
N MET A 1 -45.35 16.02 -29.51
CA MET A 1 -44.34 16.11 -28.43
C MET A 1 -43.15 15.19 -28.75
N SER A 2 -42.38 15.48 -29.81
CA SER A 2 -41.34 14.53 -30.32
C SER A 2 -40.07 15.22 -30.83
N ARG A 3 -39.59 16.27 -30.15
CA ARG A 3 -38.35 16.97 -30.53
C ARG A 3 -37.24 16.94 -29.47
N LEU A 4 -37.44 16.22 -28.36
CA LEU A 4 -36.46 16.12 -27.26
C LEU A 4 -35.51 14.91 -27.36
N LEU A 5 -35.83 13.91 -28.19
CA LEU A 5 -34.98 12.73 -28.38
C LEU A 5 -33.61 12.99 -29.06
N PRO A 6 -33.44 13.89 -30.05
CA PRO A 6 -32.14 14.07 -30.70
C PRO A 6 -31.13 14.82 -29.81
N LEU A 7 -31.59 15.63 -28.85
CA LEU A 7 -30.69 16.34 -27.92
C LEU A 7 -30.07 15.41 -26.86
N LEU A 8 -30.77 14.34 -26.45
CA LEU A 8 -30.23 13.34 -25.53
C LEU A 8 -29.19 12.43 -26.20
N ALA A 9 -29.29 12.19 -27.51
CA ALA A 9 -28.32 11.40 -28.26
C ALA A 9 -26.97 12.12 -28.47
N LEU A 10 -26.99 13.46 -28.56
CA LEU A 10 -25.79 14.28 -28.73
C LEU A 10 -24.92 14.37 -27.46
N LEU A 11 -25.51 14.21 -26.27
CA LEU A 11 -24.76 14.20 -25.00
C LEU A 11 -24.16 12.82 -24.65
N ALA A 12 -24.66 11.74 -25.25
CA ALA A 12 -24.16 10.38 -25.04
C ALA A 12 -23.01 9.99 -25.99
N GLY A 13 -22.75 10.78 -27.03
CA GLY A 13 -21.87 10.40 -28.15
C GLY A 13 -20.36 10.64 -27.97
N CYS A 14 -19.93 11.44 -27.00
CA CYS A 14 -18.49 11.77 -26.84
C CYS A 14 -17.71 10.79 -25.94
N ALA A 15 -18.39 10.09 -25.04
CA ALA A 15 -17.76 9.12 -24.13
C ALA A 15 -17.19 7.86 -24.83
N PRO A 16 -17.87 7.22 -25.81
CA PRO A 16 -17.33 6.01 -26.44
C PRO A 16 -16.14 6.30 -27.36
N ILE A 17 -16.07 7.47 -27.98
CA ILE A 17 -14.97 7.83 -28.91
C ILE A 17 -13.67 8.10 -28.13
N ALA A 18 -13.75 8.80 -26.99
CA ALA A 18 -12.60 9.04 -26.12
C ALA A 18 -11.96 7.74 -25.61
N ALA A 19 -12.76 6.70 -25.35
CA ALA A 19 -12.26 5.40 -24.89
C ALA A 19 -11.52 4.57 -25.96
N VAL A 20 -11.74 4.87 -27.25
CA VAL A 20 -11.02 4.24 -28.37
C VAL A 20 -9.73 4.98 -28.69
N VAL A 21 -9.70 6.31 -28.49
CA VAL A 21 -8.53 7.15 -28.78
C VAL A 21 -7.52 7.15 -27.64
N ASP A 22 -7.98 7.11 -26.38
CA ASP A 22 -7.14 7.06 -25.18
C ASP A 22 -7.73 6.02 -24.20
N PRO A 23 -7.32 4.74 -24.32
CA PRO A 23 -7.85 3.66 -23.49
C PRO A 23 -7.70 3.92 -21.98
N PRO A 24 -6.57 4.48 -21.48
CA PRO A 24 -6.43 4.87 -20.08
C PRO A 24 -7.46 5.91 -19.61
N LEU A 25 -7.69 6.98 -20.37
CA LEU A 25 -8.69 7.99 -20.00
C LEU A 25 -10.11 7.43 -20.09
N GLY A 26 -10.38 6.59 -21.09
CA GLY A 26 -11.64 5.87 -21.20
C GLY A 26 -11.92 4.98 -19.98
N GLN A 27 -10.89 4.29 -19.47
CA GLN A 27 -11.00 3.48 -18.26
C GLN A 27 -11.26 4.35 -17.02
N LEU A 28 -10.53 5.47 -16.86
CA LEU A 28 -10.78 6.41 -15.76
C LEU A 28 -12.20 6.95 -15.76
N ALA A 29 -12.73 7.33 -16.93
CA ALA A 29 -14.09 7.84 -17.08
C ALA A 29 -15.14 6.79 -16.68
N ARG A 30 -14.96 5.52 -17.08
CA ARG A 30 -15.84 4.42 -16.63
C ARG A 30 -15.80 4.21 -15.11
N TRP A 31 -14.65 4.45 -14.48
CA TRP A 31 -14.48 4.30 -13.04
C TRP A 31 -15.04 5.46 -12.21
N GLU A 32 -15.47 6.58 -12.81
CA GLU A 32 -16.01 7.72 -12.06
C GLU A 32 -17.27 7.37 -11.27
N GLY A 33 -18.08 6.42 -11.74
CA GLY A 33 -19.27 5.92 -11.05
C GLY A 33 -19.24 4.43 -10.70
N ALA A 34 -18.09 3.77 -10.86
CA ALA A 34 -17.96 2.34 -10.58
C ALA A 34 -17.79 2.06 -9.08
N THR A 35 -18.23 0.88 -8.63
CA THR A 35 -17.99 0.42 -7.25
C THR A 35 -16.53 0.01 -7.06
N ASP A 36 -16.03 0.04 -5.82
CA ASP A 36 -14.66 -0.39 -5.52
C ASP A 36 -14.41 -1.84 -5.95
N ALA A 37 -15.40 -2.73 -5.80
CA ALA A 37 -15.34 -4.11 -6.29
C ALA A 37 -15.13 -4.20 -7.81
N ALA A 38 -15.82 -3.37 -8.59
CA ALA A 38 -15.67 -3.34 -10.04
C ALA A 38 -14.28 -2.81 -10.45
N ILE A 39 -13.80 -1.75 -9.79
CA ILE A 39 -12.48 -1.16 -10.05
C ILE A 39 -11.36 -2.15 -9.69
N ALA A 40 -11.47 -2.85 -8.55
CA ALA A 40 -10.47 -3.82 -8.11
C ALA A 40 -10.36 -5.03 -9.06
N ALA A 41 -11.49 -5.50 -9.57
CA ALA A 41 -11.58 -6.64 -10.48
C ALA A 41 -11.06 -6.35 -11.90
N GLU A 42 -11.17 -5.11 -12.37
CA GLU A 42 -10.74 -4.74 -13.72
C GLU A 42 -9.20 -4.53 -13.79
N PRO A 43 -8.46 -5.23 -14.66
CA PRO A 43 -7.04 -4.97 -14.89
C PRO A 43 -6.80 -3.55 -15.42
N VAL A 44 -5.67 -2.95 -15.01
CA VAL A 44 -5.28 -1.63 -15.53
C VAL A 44 -4.83 -1.77 -16.98
N ALA A 45 -5.50 -1.06 -17.89
CA ALA A 45 -5.11 -0.97 -19.29
C ALA A 45 -4.20 0.26 -19.49
N CYS A 46 -2.89 0.06 -19.28
CA CYS A 46 -1.89 1.12 -19.35
C CYS A 46 -0.83 0.81 -20.43
N PRO A 47 -0.72 1.62 -21.51
CA PRO A 47 0.45 1.58 -22.37
C PRO A 47 1.66 2.25 -21.70
N PRO A 48 2.89 1.77 -21.96
CA PRO A 48 4.10 2.36 -21.37
C PRO A 48 4.21 3.87 -21.65
N GLY A 49 4.54 4.65 -20.62
CA GLY A 49 4.78 6.09 -20.74
C GLY A 49 3.52 6.98 -20.74
N HIS A 50 2.32 6.42 -20.63
CA HIS A 50 1.10 7.23 -20.62
C HIS A 50 0.83 7.89 -19.26
N ALA A 51 0.62 9.22 -19.25
CA ALA A 51 0.52 10.01 -18.02
C ALA A 51 -0.66 9.59 -17.11
N ALA A 52 -1.77 9.11 -17.68
CA ALA A 52 -2.94 8.66 -16.93
C ALA A 52 -2.71 7.36 -16.14
N CYS A 53 -1.65 6.60 -16.45
CA CYS A 53 -1.40 5.29 -15.84
C CYS A 53 -1.16 5.35 -14.33
N ALA A 54 -0.44 6.37 -13.85
CA ALA A 54 -0.22 6.54 -12.42
C ALA A 54 -1.55 6.66 -11.67
N ARG A 55 -2.50 7.42 -12.24
CA ARG A 55 -3.84 7.63 -11.67
C ARG A 55 -4.69 6.36 -11.71
N LEU A 56 -4.61 5.56 -12.77
CA LEU A 56 -5.30 4.26 -12.85
C LEU A 56 -4.79 3.28 -11.80
N HIS A 57 -3.47 3.11 -11.71
CA HIS A 57 -2.87 2.23 -10.70
C HIS A 57 -3.20 2.69 -9.28
N ALA A 58 -3.16 4.00 -9.00
CA ALA A 58 -3.53 4.55 -7.71
C ALA A 58 -5.00 4.28 -7.36
N ARG A 59 -5.93 4.55 -8.29
CA ARG A 59 -7.37 4.35 -8.06
C ARG A 59 -7.73 2.87 -7.85
N ARG A 60 -7.08 1.96 -8.59
CA ARG A 60 -7.23 0.52 -8.35
C ARG A 60 -6.66 0.09 -7.01
N ALA A 61 -5.49 0.60 -6.64
CA ALA A 61 -4.86 0.29 -5.35
C ALA A 61 -5.75 0.74 -4.18
N GLU A 62 -6.31 1.94 -4.26
CA GLU A 62 -7.25 2.48 -3.26
C GLU A 62 -8.51 1.62 -3.15
N ALA A 63 -9.11 1.23 -4.28
CA ALA A 63 -10.28 0.35 -4.30
C ALA A 63 -9.97 -1.00 -3.63
N CYS A 64 -8.86 -1.64 -4.00
CA CYS A 64 -8.39 -2.87 -3.37
C CYS A 64 -8.14 -2.68 -1.86
N MET A 65 -7.53 -1.58 -1.44
CA MET A 65 -7.28 -1.31 -0.03
C MET A 65 -8.58 -1.09 0.76
N ARG A 66 -9.58 -0.40 0.20
CA ARG A 66 -10.90 -0.23 0.83
C ARG A 66 -11.62 -1.58 1.00
N LEU A 67 -11.65 -2.40 -0.05
CA LEU A 67 -12.21 -3.76 0.03
C LEU A 67 -11.45 -4.65 1.02
N ALA A 68 -10.14 -4.48 1.15
CA ALA A 68 -9.39 -5.17 2.21
C ALA A 68 -9.93 -4.74 3.58
N MET A 69 -10.05 -3.44 3.82
CA MET A 69 -10.50 -2.86 5.10
C MET A 69 -11.91 -3.29 5.52
N GLU A 70 -12.79 -3.68 4.62
CA GLU A 70 -14.11 -4.27 4.96
C GLU A 70 -13.99 -5.55 5.80
N SER A 71 -12.90 -6.30 5.64
CA SER A 71 -12.61 -7.52 6.42
C SER A 71 -11.89 -7.24 7.74
N ARG A 72 -11.67 -5.97 8.11
CA ARG A 72 -10.91 -5.60 9.31
C ARG A 72 -11.77 -5.81 10.55
N ALA A 73 -11.34 -6.72 11.42
CA ALA A 73 -11.95 -6.89 12.72
C ALA A 73 -11.85 -5.59 13.55
N PRO A 74 -12.85 -5.26 14.39
CA PRO A 74 -12.81 -4.09 15.26
C PRO A 74 -11.52 -4.03 16.08
N GLY A 75 -10.82 -2.90 16.01
CA GLY A 75 -9.56 -2.68 16.74
C GLY A 75 -8.32 -3.36 16.15
N ALA A 76 -8.44 -4.25 15.15
CA ALA A 76 -7.28 -4.82 14.47
C ALA A 76 -6.49 -3.73 13.76
N ALA A 77 -5.17 -3.84 13.62
CA ALA A 77 -4.36 -2.86 12.86
C ALA A 77 -4.45 -3.08 11.33
N CYS A 78 -4.70 -4.33 10.92
CA CYS A 78 -4.67 -4.77 9.53
C CYS A 78 -5.93 -5.57 9.15
N PRO A 79 -6.33 -5.54 7.87
CA PRO A 79 -7.46 -6.33 7.37
C PRO A 79 -7.11 -7.80 7.13
N GLY A 80 -8.14 -8.63 6.95
CA GLY A 80 -8.05 -10.07 6.73
C GLY A 80 -7.94 -10.55 5.28
N SER A 81 -8.03 -9.65 4.28
CA SER A 81 -8.04 -10.04 2.86
C SER A 81 -6.67 -9.99 2.20
N VAL A 82 -6.04 -11.15 2.01
CA VAL A 82 -4.73 -11.30 1.35
C VAL A 82 -4.76 -10.81 -0.10
N ALA A 83 -5.72 -11.28 -0.90
CA ALA A 83 -5.80 -10.94 -2.32
C ALA A 83 -5.95 -9.43 -2.57
N HIS A 84 -6.74 -8.75 -1.73
CA HIS A 84 -6.91 -7.30 -1.83
C HIS A 84 -5.69 -6.52 -1.35
N LEU A 85 -4.99 -7.01 -0.31
CA LEU A 85 -3.72 -6.42 0.13
C LEU A 85 -2.63 -6.53 -0.94
N ASP A 86 -2.54 -7.67 -1.62
CA ASP A 86 -1.61 -7.87 -2.74
C ASP A 86 -1.92 -6.94 -3.92
N CYS A 87 -3.20 -6.84 -4.30
CA CYS A 87 -3.63 -5.89 -5.33
C CYS A 87 -3.25 -4.45 -4.96
N ALA A 88 -3.52 -4.04 -3.71
CA ALA A 88 -3.20 -2.71 -3.22
C ALA A 88 -1.69 -2.43 -3.25
N ALA A 89 -0.87 -3.36 -2.73
CA ALA A 89 0.58 -3.21 -2.70
C ALA A 89 1.18 -3.06 -4.10
N GLN A 90 0.74 -3.90 -5.06
CA GLN A 90 1.20 -3.84 -6.45
C GLN A 90 0.75 -2.55 -7.14
N GLY A 91 -0.51 -2.14 -6.95
CA GLY A 91 -1.06 -0.93 -7.53
C GLY A 91 -0.38 0.34 -7.01
N TYR A 92 -0.16 0.47 -5.70
CA TYR A 92 0.54 1.62 -5.13
C TYR A 92 2.00 1.67 -5.60
N ALA A 93 2.70 0.53 -5.66
CA ALA A 93 4.06 0.47 -6.16
C ALA A 93 4.15 0.92 -7.63
N ALA A 94 3.26 0.41 -8.49
CA ALA A 94 3.19 0.79 -9.90
C ALA A 94 2.87 2.29 -10.08
N ALA A 95 1.90 2.81 -9.33
CA ALA A 95 1.56 4.23 -9.34
C ALA A 95 2.74 5.11 -8.91
N ARG A 96 3.42 4.74 -7.82
CA ARG A 96 4.57 5.48 -7.27
C ARG A 96 5.76 5.48 -8.22
N ALA A 97 6.01 4.38 -8.93
CA ALA A 97 7.07 4.29 -9.92
C ALA A 97 6.85 5.26 -11.10
N LEU A 98 5.60 5.52 -11.46
CA LEU A 98 5.22 6.42 -12.54
C LEU A 98 5.12 7.89 -12.09
N ALA A 99 4.56 8.14 -10.92
CA ALA A 99 4.40 9.47 -10.34
C ALA A 99 4.63 9.41 -8.81
N PRO A 100 5.86 9.67 -8.33
CA PRO A 100 6.17 9.62 -6.91
C PRO A 100 5.31 10.58 -6.10
N HIS A 101 4.59 10.07 -5.10
CA HIS A 101 3.78 10.88 -4.19
C HIS A 101 3.78 10.26 -2.78
N PRO A 102 3.90 11.06 -1.70
CA PRO A 102 3.97 10.52 -0.34
C PRO A 102 2.78 9.65 0.04
N ALA A 103 1.56 10.03 -0.34
CA ALA A 103 0.37 9.21 -0.06
C ALA A 103 0.41 7.82 -0.72
N LEU A 104 1.01 7.70 -1.92
CA LEU A 104 1.19 6.41 -2.59
C LEU A 104 2.22 5.56 -1.85
N ALA A 105 3.30 6.18 -1.37
CA ALA A 105 4.31 5.52 -0.57
C ALA A 105 3.76 5.02 0.78
N GLN A 106 2.90 5.80 1.43
CA GLN A 106 2.17 5.39 2.63
C GLN A 106 1.22 4.21 2.36
N GLY A 107 0.42 4.29 1.29
CA GLY A 107 -0.49 3.22 0.88
C GLY A 107 0.25 1.92 0.57
N GLU A 108 1.37 2.00 -0.18
CA GLU A 108 2.24 0.85 -0.46
C GLU A 108 2.76 0.25 0.85
N ALA A 109 3.41 1.06 1.71
CA ALA A 109 3.98 0.57 2.96
C ALA A 109 2.93 -0.10 3.86
N GLN A 110 1.75 0.50 4.00
CA GLN A 110 0.67 -0.05 4.81
C GLN A 110 0.13 -1.38 4.24
N ALA A 111 -0.12 -1.46 2.93
CA ALA A 111 -0.61 -2.68 2.30
C ALA A 111 0.39 -3.85 2.48
N ARG A 112 1.68 -3.58 2.22
CA ARG A 112 2.75 -4.56 2.41
C ARG A 112 2.90 -5.00 3.86
N LEU A 113 2.90 -4.05 4.81
CA LEU A 113 2.96 -4.36 6.25
C LEU A 113 1.77 -5.17 6.73
N CYS A 114 0.60 -5.00 6.15
CA CYS A 114 -0.53 -5.86 6.50
C CYS A 114 -0.43 -7.25 5.87
N HIS A 115 0.19 -7.36 4.69
CA HIS A 115 0.38 -8.64 4.04
C HIS A 115 1.39 -9.55 4.78
N VAL A 116 2.40 -8.99 5.45
CA VAL A 116 3.42 -9.80 6.17
C VAL A 116 2.83 -10.84 7.14
N ALA A 117 1.66 -10.58 7.72
CA ALA A 117 1.00 -11.47 8.68
C ALA A 117 0.54 -12.81 8.06
N PHE A 118 0.43 -12.86 6.73
CA PHE A 118 -0.05 -14.03 5.98
C PHE A 118 1.09 -14.77 5.27
N LEU A 119 2.33 -14.30 5.41
CA LEU A 119 3.48 -14.82 4.68
C LEU A 119 4.36 -15.71 5.55
N PRO A 120 5.01 -16.74 4.96
CA PRO A 120 6.13 -17.42 5.59
C PRO A 120 7.22 -16.43 5.97
N ARG A 121 7.93 -16.68 7.08
CA ARG A 121 8.88 -15.71 7.68
C ARG A 121 9.90 -15.11 6.70
N ALA A 122 10.48 -15.91 5.81
CA ALA A 122 11.44 -15.41 4.83
C ALA A 122 10.80 -14.43 3.83
N GLN A 123 9.58 -14.71 3.39
CA GLN A 123 8.82 -13.84 2.49
C GLN A 123 8.33 -12.59 3.24
N ALA A 124 7.87 -12.75 4.49
CA ALA A 124 7.50 -11.64 5.37
C ALA A 124 8.67 -10.66 5.59
N ALA A 125 9.90 -11.16 5.74
CA ALA A 125 11.09 -10.32 5.85
C ALA A 125 11.32 -9.50 4.58
N ALA A 126 11.28 -10.13 3.40
CA ALA A 126 11.43 -9.43 2.13
C ALA A 126 10.32 -8.38 1.91
N GLU A 127 9.09 -8.72 2.28
CA GLU A 127 7.94 -7.83 2.17
C GLU A 127 8.03 -6.64 3.14
N ALA A 128 8.47 -6.88 4.38
CA ALA A 128 8.72 -5.82 5.35
C ALA A 128 9.88 -4.90 4.94
N ALA A 129 10.92 -5.42 4.29
CA ALA A 129 12.00 -4.61 3.73
C ALA A 129 11.46 -3.65 2.65
N ARG A 130 10.69 -4.18 1.69
CA ARG A 130 10.01 -3.36 0.67
C ARG A 130 9.09 -2.31 1.29
N ALA A 131 8.36 -2.68 2.34
CA ALA A 131 7.48 -1.75 3.05
C ALA A 131 8.26 -0.62 3.75
N ARG A 132 9.40 -0.94 4.37
CA ARG A 132 10.32 0.04 4.98
C ARG A 132 10.87 1.02 3.95
N ASP A 133 11.25 0.52 2.77
CA ASP A 133 11.78 1.34 1.70
C ASP A 133 10.71 2.30 1.16
N ALA A 134 9.47 1.81 0.94
CA ALA A 134 8.33 2.65 0.61
C ALA A 134 8.07 3.70 1.69
N ALA A 135 8.10 3.33 2.97
CA ALA A 135 7.85 4.22 4.09
C ALA A 135 8.80 5.43 4.14
N THR A 136 10.02 5.33 3.59
CA THR A 136 10.97 6.47 3.52
C THR A 136 10.39 7.67 2.77
N ALA A 137 9.58 7.43 1.74
CA ALA A 137 8.90 8.47 0.97
C ALA A 137 7.50 8.82 1.51
N ALA A 138 7.02 8.16 2.57
CA ALA A 138 5.71 8.43 3.16
C ALA A 138 5.68 9.81 3.86
N PRO A 139 4.47 10.34 4.15
CA PRO A 139 4.30 11.60 4.86
C PRO A 139 5.02 11.57 6.23
N PRO A 140 5.63 12.68 6.67
CA PRO A 140 6.41 12.74 7.91
C PRO A 140 5.67 12.20 9.14
N GLU A 141 4.37 12.45 9.23
CA GLU A 141 3.51 12.05 10.34
C GLU A 141 3.31 10.52 10.47
N SER A 142 3.43 9.78 9.37
CA SER A 142 3.23 8.32 9.35
C SER A 142 4.52 7.53 9.13
N ARG A 143 5.57 8.18 8.59
CA ARG A 143 6.86 7.58 8.26
C ARG A 143 7.47 6.80 9.42
N GLY A 144 7.59 7.43 10.59
CA GLY A 144 8.21 6.82 11.77
C GLY A 144 7.47 5.56 12.22
N LEU A 145 6.13 5.64 12.27
CA LEU A 145 5.27 4.50 12.62
C LEU A 145 5.44 3.33 11.65
N LEU A 146 5.39 3.60 10.34
CA LEU A 146 5.51 2.57 9.31
C LEU A 146 6.89 1.89 9.34
N ARG A 147 7.96 2.66 9.53
CA ARG A 147 9.32 2.11 9.62
C ARG A 147 9.53 1.31 10.91
N ALA A 148 8.97 1.76 12.04
CA ALA A 148 8.98 1.00 13.28
C ALA A 148 8.25 -0.34 13.16
N ARG A 149 7.08 -0.38 12.49
CA ARG A 149 6.37 -1.62 12.19
C ARG A 149 7.17 -2.58 11.31
N ALA A 150 7.84 -2.06 10.28
CA ALA A 150 8.72 -2.88 9.46
C ALA A 150 9.90 -3.44 10.28
N ALA A 151 10.49 -2.63 11.16
CA ALA A 151 11.55 -3.06 12.06
C ALA A 151 11.08 -4.17 13.04
N LEU A 152 9.83 -4.11 13.50
CA LEU A 152 9.20 -5.19 14.28
C LEU A 152 8.95 -6.47 13.50
N VAL A 153 8.98 -6.47 12.18
CA VAL A 153 9.02 -7.74 11.43
C VAL A 153 10.48 -8.16 11.26
N LEU A 154 11.32 -7.26 10.77
CA LEU A 154 12.70 -7.55 10.37
C LEU A 154 13.62 -7.96 11.53
N SER A 155 13.38 -7.51 12.76
CA SER A 155 14.20 -7.86 13.92
C SER A 155 13.80 -9.18 14.60
N HIS A 156 13.01 -10.04 13.94
CA HIS A 156 12.50 -11.25 14.58
C HIS A 156 13.66 -12.24 14.73
N PRO A 157 13.85 -12.90 15.88
CA PRO A 157 14.99 -13.80 16.10
C PRO A 157 15.11 -14.98 15.12
N ALA A 158 14.06 -15.27 14.37
CA ALA A 158 13.99 -16.36 13.40
C ALA A 158 14.26 -15.89 11.97
N ILE A 159 14.62 -14.61 11.81
CA ILE A 159 14.96 -13.96 10.54
C ILE A 159 16.43 -13.53 10.64
N GLY A 160 17.24 -13.94 9.67
CA GLY A 160 18.63 -13.45 9.53
C GLY A 160 19.56 -13.74 10.72
N ILE A 161 20.54 -12.86 10.89
CA ILE A 161 21.58 -12.96 11.94
C ILE A 161 21.17 -12.10 13.14
N LEU A 162 21.32 -12.62 14.36
CA LEU A 162 20.87 -11.96 15.59
C LEU A 162 21.43 -10.54 15.80
N SER A 163 22.71 -10.32 15.50
CA SER A 163 23.33 -8.99 15.62
C SER A 163 22.70 -7.96 14.67
N ALA A 164 22.36 -8.37 13.44
CA ALA A 164 21.64 -7.51 12.50
C ALA A 164 20.22 -7.20 12.98
N ASN A 165 19.55 -8.16 13.62
CA ASN A 165 18.22 -7.95 14.22
C ASN A 165 18.26 -6.89 15.32
N CYS A 166 19.33 -6.86 16.11
CA CYS A 166 19.53 -5.85 17.14
C CYS A 166 19.62 -4.44 16.57
N ALA A 167 20.48 -4.26 15.57
CA ALA A 167 20.65 -2.97 14.89
C ALA A 167 19.33 -2.48 14.28
N VAL A 168 18.58 -3.40 13.66
CA VAL A 168 17.26 -3.10 13.10
C VAL A 168 16.26 -2.69 14.19
N ALA A 169 16.23 -3.39 15.33
CA ALA A 169 15.34 -3.05 16.44
C ALA A 169 15.67 -1.67 17.04
N ARG A 170 16.96 -1.37 17.26
CA ARG A 170 17.42 -0.07 17.76
C ARG A 170 17.09 1.08 16.79
N ALA A 171 17.33 0.89 15.49
CA ALA A 171 16.97 1.87 14.46
C ALA A 171 15.45 2.08 14.40
N GLY A 172 14.65 1.01 14.48
CA GLY A 172 13.20 1.10 14.54
C GLY A 172 12.72 1.89 15.76
N LEU A 173 13.35 1.69 16.93
CA LEU A 173 12.96 2.38 18.16
C LEU A 173 13.22 3.89 18.07
N ALA A 174 14.35 4.28 17.46
CA ALA A 174 14.69 5.68 17.24
C ALA A 174 13.70 6.41 16.30
N GLU A 175 13.01 5.66 15.44
CA GLU A 175 12.03 6.18 14.48
C GLU A 175 10.59 6.07 14.98
N ALA A 176 10.34 5.25 15.99
CA ALA A 176 9.00 5.00 16.50
C ALA A 176 8.43 6.26 17.20
N PRO A 177 7.13 6.59 17.00
CA PRO A 177 6.50 7.67 17.75
C PRO A 177 6.60 7.42 19.26
N PRO A 178 6.96 8.43 20.07
CA PRO A 178 7.05 8.29 21.52
C PRO A 178 5.74 7.77 22.13
N GLY A 179 5.85 6.78 23.02
CA GLY A 179 4.69 6.17 23.69
C GLY A 179 3.86 5.20 22.84
N SER A 180 4.21 5.00 21.56
CA SER A 180 3.51 4.04 20.70
C SER A 180 3.66 2.58 21.20
N PRO A 181 2.69 1.69 20.89
CA PRO A 181 2.88 0.25 21.07
C PRO A 181 4.15 -0.26 20.39
N GLU A 182 4.45 0.24 19.19
CA GLU A 182 5.61 -0.17 18.43
C GLU A 182 6.93 0.17 19.14
N ALA A 183 7.02 1.35 19.77
CA ALA A 183 8.19 1.73 20.58
C ALA A 183 8.38 0.78 21.78
N ARG A 184 7.29 0.41 22.47
CA ARG A 184 7.35 -0.53 23.60
C ARG A 184 7.76 -1.93 23.16
N ASP A 185 7.21 -2.41 22.05
CA ASP A 185 7.53 -3.73 21.51
C ASP A 185 8.99 -3.80 21.05
N LEU A 186 9.50 -2.73 20.42
CA LEU A 186 10.91 -2.64 20.02
C LEU A 186 11.85 -2.56 21.22
N ALA A 187 11.51 -1.79 22.26
CA ALA A 187 12.29 -1.76 23.49
C ALA A 187 12.36 -3.14 24.16
N THR A 188 11.23 -3.85 24.22
CA THR A 188 11.17 -5.23 24.74
C THR A 188 11.99 -6.19 23.89
N ARG A 189 11.96 -6.02 22.56
CA ARG A 189 12.78 -6.79 21.63
C ARG A 189 14.27 -6.63 21.92
N ILE A 190 14.71 -5.40 22.15
CA ILE A 190 16.11 -5.08 22.43
C ILE A 190 16.56 -5.73 23.75
N THR A 191 15.74 -5.75 24.79
CA THR A 191 16.13 -6.37 26.07
C THR A 191 16.11 -7.90 26.04
N THR A 192 15.38 -8.51 25.11
CA THR A 192 15.20 -9.97 25.03
C THR A 192 16.02 -10.64 23.93
N LEU A 193 16.50 -9.90 22.93
CA LEU A 193 17.37 -10.43 21.87
C LEU A 193 18.78 -10.72 22.42
N PRO A 194 19.29 -11.95 22.25
CA PRO A 194 20.66 -12.29 22.63
C PRO A 194 21.68 -11.36 21.96
N GLY A 195 22.60 -10.79 22.75
CA GLY A 195 23.62 -9.86 22.25
C GLY A 195 23.15 -8.41 22.04
N CYS A 196 21.91 -8.05 22.41
CA CYS A 196 21.45 -6.66 22.41
C CYS A 196 21.63 -5.91 23.74
N GLY A 197 21.79 -6.64 24.85
CA GLY A 197 21.91 -6.08 26.21
C GLY A 197 23.30 -5.55 26.54
N ASP A 198 24.31 -5.99 25.80
CA ASP A 198 25.64 -5.40 25.84
C ASP A 198 25.57 -4.06 25.06
N ALA A 199 25.90 -2.97 25.76
CA ALA A 199 25.78 -1.60 25.28
C ALA A 199 26.50 -1.38 23.92
N PRO A 200 26.11 -0.36 23.13
CA PRO A 200 26.80 0.00 21.89
C PRO A 200 28.31 0.21 22.06
#